data_AF-A0A529P9P2-F1
#
_entry.id   AF-A0A529P9P2-F1
#
_cell.length_a   1.000
_cell.length_b   1.000
_cell.length_c   1.000
_cell.angle_alpha   90.00
_cell.angle_beta   90.00
_cell.angle_gamma   90.00
#
_symmetry.space_group_name_H-M   'P 1'
#
loop_
_entity.id
_entity.type
_entity.pdbx_description
1 polymer ?
#
loop_
_entity_poly.entity_id
_entity_poly.type
_entity_poly.pdbx_seq_one_letter_code
_entity_poly.pdbx_strand_id
1 'polypeptide(L)'
;MTHDRLSDGTLRSLPNQVSVPAYDRDDIAGGIVHLGVGAFHRAHQAAYVDDCLAAGERDWGIVGVSLRSADTRDALAPQDGLYALAIRDSGGESLRVIGSIQSMLVAPEDPGAVLAALIDPRTRIVTLTITEKAYLRAADGRLDETHPDIVHDLANPGSPRTAHGFLTEALARRRAAGTPPFTVLC
;
A
#
# COMPACT_ATOMS: atom_id res chain seq x y z
N MET A 1 -18.20 21.11 18.42
CA MET A 1 -18.60 19.75 18.02
C MET A 1 -17.32 19.05 17.63
N THR A 2 -16.90 18.03 18.37
CA THR A 2 -15.85 17.13 17.89
C THR A 2 -16.44 16.44 16.68
N HIS A 3 -15.95 16.77 15.48
CA HIS A 3 -16.27 15.95 14.31
C HIS A 3 -15.54 14.63 14.53
N ASP A 4 -16.29 13.59 14.87
CA ASP A 4 -15.73 12.26 15.01
C ASP A 4 -15.05 11.89 13.69
N ARG A 5 -13.76 11.60 13.77
CA ARG A 5 -12.95 11.23 12.62
C ARG A 5 -13.40 9.85 12.13
N LEU A 6 -13.46 9.66 10.81
CA LEU A 6 -13.70 8.34 10.21
C LEU A 6 -12.74 7.33 10.83
N SER A 7 -13.27 6.20 11.25
CA SER A 7 -12.58 5.11 11.98
C SER A 7 -13.54 3.92 12.05
N ASP A 8 -13.05 2.73 12.37
CA ASP A 8 -13.89 1.53 12.51
C ASP A 8 -15.03 1.74 13.53
N GLY A 9 -14.72 2.43 14.63
CA GLY A 9 -15.68 2.77 15.68
C GLY A 9 -16.79 3.74 15.25
N THR A 10 -16.61 4.47 14.14
CA THR A 10 -17.57 5.48 13.63
C THR A 10 -18.30 5.03 12.38
N LEU A 11 -17.97 3.88 11.77
CA LEU A 11 -18.62 3.43 10.54
C LEU A 11 -20.15 3.32 10.66
N ARG A 12 -20.63 2.90 11.83
CA ARG A 12 -22.07 2.73 12.12
C ARG A 12 -22.83 4.04 12.31
N SER A 13 -22.14 5.17 12.50
CA SER A 13 -22.77 6.49 12.66
C SER A 13 -22.78 7.33 11.39
N LEU A 14 -22.23 6.82 10.29
CA LEU A 14 -22.22 7.51 9.00
C LEU A 14 -23.65 7.65 8.41
N PRO A 15 -23.91 8.70 7.61
CA PRO A 15 -25.19 8.81 6.90
C PRO A 15 -25.46 7.59 6.02
N ASN A 16 -26.70 7.12 5.97
CA ASN A 16 -27.12 5.93 5.20
C ASN A 16 -26.79 6.00 3.69
N GLN A 17 -26.49 7.19 3.16
CA GLN A 17 -26.11 7.41 1.76
C GLN A 17 -24.63 7.05 1.49
N VAL A 18 -23.80 6.97 2.53
CA VAL A 18 -22.39 6.60 2.42
C VAL A 18 -22.28 5.08 2.48
N SER A 19 -21.75 4.48 1.42
CA SER A 19 -21.48 3.03 1.42
C SER A 19 -20.28 2.73 2.32
N VAL A 20 -20.35 1.66 3.11
CA VAL A 20 -19.26 1.21 4.00
C VAL A 20 -18.82 -0.21 3.65
N PRO A 21 -17.61 -0.65 4.03
CA PRO A 21 -17.16 -2.03 3.82
C PRO A 21 -18.19 -3.06 4.33
N ALA A 22 -18.54 -4.03 3.49
CA ALA A 22 -19.50 -5.09 3.80
C ALA A 22 -18.85 -6.35 4.40
N TYR A 23 -17.59 -6.24 4.80
CA TYR A 23 -16.76 -7.31 5.35
C TYR A 23 -16.18 -6.86 6.70
N ASP A 24 -15.91 -7.82 7.57
CA ASP A 24 -15.19 -7.56 8.82
C ASP A 24 -13.72 -7.33 8.50
N ARG A 25 -13.18 -6.18 8.89
CA ARG A 25 -11.80 -5.80 8.58
C ARG A 25 -10.80 -6.58 9.44
N ASP A 26 -11.22 -7.01 10.63
CA ASP A 26 -10.38 -7.82 11.53
C ASP A 26 -10.11 -9.23 10.97
N ASP A 27 -10.95 -9.68 10.04
CA ASP A 27 -10.84 -10.98 9.36
C ASP A 27 -9.93 -10.96 8.11
N ILE A 28 -9.38 -9.80 7.74
CA ILE A 28 -8.64 -9.63 6.47
C ILE A 28 -7.14 -9.80 6.66
N ALA A 29 -6.54 -10.75 5.93
CA ALA A 29 -5.10 -10.95 5.90
C ALA A 29 -4.42 -10.09 4.82
N GLY A 30 -3.24 -9.56 5.15
CA GLY A 30 -2.40 -8.80 4.21
C GLY A 30 -1.77 -9.70 3.15
N GLY A 31 -2.30 -9.67 1.92
CA GLY A 31 -1.74 -10.40 0.77
C GLY A 31 -1.06 -9.52 -0.28
N ILE A 32 -1.23 -8.20 -0.15
CA ILE A 32 -0.69 -7.19 -1.07
C ILE A 32 0.17 -6.21 -0.28
N VAL A 33 1.38 -5.95 -0.75
CA VAL A 33 2.15 -4.77 -0.35
C VAL A 33 2.07 -3.75 -1.48
N HIS A 34 1.69 -2.51 -1.18
CA HIS A 34 1.63 -1.44 -2.17
C HIS A 34 2.69 -0.36 -1.91
N LEU A 35 3.61 -0.17 -2.85
CA LEU A 35 4.65 0.86 -2.79
C LEU A 35 4.17 2.15 -3.47
N GLY A 36 4.03 3.22 -2.69
CA GLY A 36 3.63 4.54 -3.18
C GLY A 36 2.12 4.79 -3.12
N VAL A 37 1.57 4.85 -1.90
CA VAL A 37 0.13 5.06 -1.61
C VAL A 37 -0.33 6.48 -1.99
N GLY A 38 -0.52 6.72 -3.28
CA GLY A 38 -1.00 7.99 -3.82
C GLY A 38 -2.53 8.06 -3.94
N ALA A 39 -3.03 9.18 -4.47
CA ALA A 39 -4.44 9.36 -4.78
C ALA A 39 -4.94 8.35 -5.83
N PHE A 40 -4.13 8.08 -6.86
CA PHE A 40 -4.49 7.10 -7.90
C PHE A 40 -4.66 5.69 -7.32
N HIS A 41 -3.75 5.25 -6.46
CA HIS A 41 -3.86 3.95 -5.83
C HIS A 41 -5.16 3.80 -5.01
N ARG A 42 -5.42 4.80 -4.16
CA ARG A 42 -6.63 4.85 -3.34
C ARG A 42 -7.92 4.91 -4.17
N ALA A 43 -7.90 5.57 -5.33
CA ALA A 43 -9.06 5.64 -6.21
C ALA A 43 -9.22 4.42 -7.13
N HIS A 44 -8.17 3.60 -7.29
CA HIS A 44 -8.14 2.52 -8.28
C HIS A 44 -7.87 1.15 -7.66
N GLN A 45 -6.61 0.75 -7.42
CA GLN A 45 -6.33 -0.63 -6.99
C GLN A 45 -6.94 -0.94 -5.62
N ALA A 46 -6.87 0.00 -4.67
CA ALA A 46 -7.48 -0.20 -3.36
C ALA A 46 -9.01 -0.33 -3.43
N ALA A 47 -9.67 0.39 -4.34
CA ALA A 47 -11.11 0.28 -4.54
C ALA A 47 -11.52 -1.08 -5.13
N TYR A 48 -10.79 -1.58 -6.12
CA TYR A 48 -11.03 -2.92 -6.68
C TYR A 48 -10.74 -4.04 -5.66
N VAL A 49 -9.70 -3.89 -4.84
CA VAL A 49 -9.45 -4.84 -3.75
C VAL A 49 -10.59 -4.80 -2.75
N ASP A 50 -11.10 -3.62 -2.39
CA ASP A 50 -12.26 -3.48 -1.50
C ASP A 50 -13.51 -4.20 -2.04
N ASP A 51 -13.75 -4.14 -3.36
CA ASP A 51 -14.80 -4.92 -4.02
C ASP A 51 -14.57 -6.43 -3.91
N CYS A 52 -13.34 -6.91 -4.10
CA CYS A 52 -13.01 -8.32 -3.92
C CYS A 52 -13.26 -8.79 -2.48
N LEU A 53 -12.88 -7.98 -1.49
CA LEU A 53 -13.12 -8.29 -0.08
C LEU A 53 -14.62 -8.31 0.24
N ALA A 54 -15.39 -7.37 -0.31
CA ALA A 54 -16.86 -7.37 -0.21
C ALA A 54 -17.51 -8.58 -0.90
N ALA A 55 -16.86 -9.15 -1.92
CA ALA A 55 -17.28 -10.38 -2.58
C ALA A 55 -16.92 -11.67 -1.80
N GLY A 56 -16.26 -11.56 -0.65
CA GLY A 56 -15.96 -12.67 0.26
C GLY A 56 -14.49 -13.11 0.28
N GLU A 57 -13.63 -12.49 -0.52
CA GLU A 57 -12.18 -12.71 -0.40
C GLU A 57 -11.65 -12.19 0.94
N ARG A 58 -10.67 -12.87 1.52
CA ARG A 58 -10.11 -12.49 2.84
C ARG A 58 -8.60 -12.29 2.85
N ASP A 59 -7.90 -12.75 1.82
CA ASP A 59 -6.44 -12.84 1.82
C ASP A 59 -5.76 -11.71 1.02
N TRP A 60 -6.48 -10.64 0.70
CA TRP A 60 -6.00 -9.59 -0.22
C TRP A 60 -5.94 -8.20 0.40
N GLY A 61 -5.96 -8.09 1.74
CA GLY A 61 -5.71 -6.83 2.42
C GLY A 61 -4.39 -6.19 1.99
N ILE A 62 -4.35 -4.86 2.01
CA ILE A 62 -3.21 -4.06 1.56
C ILE A 62 -2.42 -3.53 2.75
N VAL A 63 -1.12 -3.81 2.75
CA VAL A 63 -0.13 -3.07 3.54
C VAL A 63 0.44 -1.97 2.65
N GLY A 64 0.07 -0.73 2.94
CA GLY A 64 0.55 0.43 2.21
C GLY A 64 1.95 0.84 2.67
N VAL A 65 2.81 1.25 1.75
CA VAL A 65 4.17 1.71 2.04
C VAL A 65 4.40 3.06 1.38
N SER A 66 4.75 4.06 2.19
CA SER A 66 5.32 5.31 1.70
C SER A 66 6.84 5.17 1.63
N LEU A 67 7.42 5.42 0.45
CA LEU A 67 8.87 5.41 0.26
C LEU A 67 9.55 6.73 0.64
N ARG A 68 8.79 7.77 1.00
CA ARG A 68 9.32 9.15 1.12
C ARG A 68 8.96 9.88 2.40
N SER A 69 7.67 10.04 2.72
CA SER A 69 7.21 10.84 3.86
C SER A 69 6.08 10.16 4.64
N ALA A 70 5.87 10.63 5.87
CA ALA A 70 4.85 10.13 6.78
C ALA A 70 3.43 10.64 6.48
N ASP A 71 3.28 11.71 5.68
CA ASP A 71 2.01 12.46 5.56
C ASP A 71 0.79 11.58 5.26
N THR A 72 0.93 10.59 4.37
CA THR A 72 -0.18 9.68 4.04
C THR A 72 -0.47 8.70 5.18
N ARG A 73 0.56 8.20 5.88
CA ARG A 73 0.39 7.38 7.09
C ARG A 73 -0.29 8.18 8.18
N ASP A 74 0.16 9.41 8.44
CA ASP A 74 -0.40 10.30 9.47
C ASP A 74 -1.85 10.71 9.19
N ALA A 75 -2.24 10.79 7.92
CA ALA A 75 -3.63 11.04 7.52
C ALA A 75 -4.53 9.81 7.70
N LEU A 76 -4.05 8.61 7.34
CA LEU A 76 -4.86 7.38 7.34
C LEU A 76 -4.85 6.61 8.66
N ALA A 77 -3.74 6.63 9.40
CA ALA A 77 -3.58 5.81 10.61
C ALA A 77 -4.58 6.17 11.73
N PRO A 78 -4.90 7.46 11.99
CA PRO A 78 -5.94 7.81 12.95
C PRO A 78 -7.37 7.45 12.48
N GLN A 79 -7.50 6.91 11.27
CA GLN A 79 -8.75 6.43 10.67
C GLN A 79 -8.73 4.92 10.45
N ASP A 80 -7.83 4.20 11.12
CA ASP A 80 -7.66 2.76 10.98
C ASP A 80 -7.36 2.32 9.53
N GLY A 81 -6.80 3.20 8.69
CA GLY A 81 -6.58 2.94 7.26
C GLY A 81 -7.78 3.26 6.35
N LEU A 82 -8.92 3.65 6.91
CA LEU A 82 -10.13 4.02 6.17
C LEU A 82 -9.98 5.38 5.49
N TYR A 83 -10.63 5.52 4.34
CA TYR A 83 -10.83 6.81 3.68
C TYR A 83 -12.12 6.82 2.86
N ALA A 84 -12.63 8.01 2.55
CA ALA A 84 -13.75 8.19 1.64
C ALA A 84 -13.27 8.33 0.20
N LEU A 85 -13.85 7.54 -0.71
CA LEU A 85 -13.79 7.68 -2.15
C LEU A 85 -15.05 8.42 -2.63
N ALA A 86 -14.85 9.57 -3.27
CA ALA A 86 -15.92 10.32 -3.92
C ALA A 86 -15.92 10.04 -5.42
N ILE A 87 -17.03 9.50 -5.93
CA ILE A 87 -17.25 9.24 -7.35
C ILE A 87 -18.20 10.31 -7.87
N ARG A 88 -17.76 11.08 -8.86
CA ARG A 88 -18.50 12.22 -9.42
C ARG A 88 -18.68 12.06 -10.92
N ASP A 89 -19.91 12.24 -11.38
CA ASP A 89 -20.28 12.28 -12.79
C ASP A 89 -21.36 13.35 -13.04
N SER A 90 -21.97 13.35 -14.24
CA SER A 90 -23.03 14.31 -14.58
C SER A 90 -24.33 14.10 -13.81
N GLY A 91 -24.53 12.94 -13.18
CA GLY A 91 -25.70 12.58 -12.38
C GLY A 91 -25.57 12.91 -10.90
N GLY A 92 -24.35 13.17 -10.40
CA GLY A 92 -24.12 13.63 -9.04
C GLY A 92 -22.83 13.14 -8.40
N GLU A 93 -22.83 13.10 -7.07
CA GLU A 93 -21.74 12.58 -6.24
C GLU A 93 -22.24 11.39 -5.42
N SER A 94 -21.42 10.34 -5.36
CA SER A 94 -21.58 9.25 -4.41
C SER A 94 -20.32 9.11 -3.55
N LEU A 95 -20.51 8.79 -2.28
CA LEU A 95 -19.44 8.58 -1.31
C LEU A 95 -19.42 7.13 -0.85
N ARG A 96 -18.23 6.54 -0.84
CA ARG A 96 -17.97 5.20 -0.34
C ARG A 96 -16.76 5.21 0.58
N VAL A 97 -16.83 4.55 1.71
CA VAL A 97 -15.66 4.26 2.56
C VAL A 97 -14.94 3.03 2.01
N ILE A 98 -13.63 3.15 1.84
CA ILE A 98 -12.75 2.05 1.46
C ILE A 98 -11.97 1.60 2.70
N GLY A 99 -11.91 0.27 2.93
CA GLY A 99 -11.27 -0.36 4.08
C GLY A 99 -10.19 -1.39 3.72
N SER A 100 -9.86 -1.54 2.44
CA SER A 100 -8.89 -2.52 1.95
C SER A 100 -7.44 -2.25 2.39
N ILE A 101 -7.10 -1.01 2.75
CA ILE A 101 -5.82 -0.67 3.38
C ILE A 101 -5.90 -1.00 4.86
N GLN A 102 -5.12 -1.98 5.29
CA GLN A 102 -5.10 -2.50 6.66
C GLN A 102 -4.08 -1.76 7.53
N SER A 103 -2.95 -1.38 6.96
CA SER A 103 -1.89 -0.66 7.67
C SER A 103 -1.01 0.13 6.71
N MET A 104 -0.23 1.06 7.27
CA MET A 104 0.65 1.97 6.55
C MET A 104 2.04 1.95 7.19
N LEU A 105 3.07 1.72 6.38
CA LEU A 105 4.48 1.79 6.76
C LEU A 105 5.16 2.98 6.06
N VAL A 106 6.22 3.50 6.68
CA VAL A 106 7.05 4.59 6.14
C VAL A 106 8.48 4.08 6.04
N ALA A 107 8.94 3.81 4.82
CA ALA A 107 10.21 3.12 4.59
C ALA A 107 11.43 3.86 5.18
N PRO A 108 11.52 5.21 5.15
CA PRO A 108 12.58 5.93 5.84
C PRO A 108 12.56 5.83 7.37
N GLU A 109 11.40 5.57 7.99
CA GLU A 109 11.27 5.41 9.44
C GLU A 109 11.62 3.99 9.90
N ASP A 110 11.16 2.99 9.16
CA ASP A 110 11.40 1.57 9.48
C ASP A 110 11.51 0.71 8.20
N PRO A 111 12.69 0.64 7.57
CA PRO A 111 12.91 -0.23 6.42
C PRO A 111 12.82 -1.73 6.79
N GLY A 112 13.05 -2.07 8.06
CA GLY A 112 12.93 -3.42 8.57
C GLY A 112 11.49 -3.93 8.53
N ALA A 113 10.54 -3.11 8.97
CA ALA A 113 9.11 -3.42 8.89
C ALA A 113 8.63 -3.60 7.44
N VAL A 114 9.13 -2.77 6.51
CA VAL A 114 8.80 -2.93 5.08
C VAL A 114 9.32 -4.26 4.54
N LEU A 115 10.58 -4.62 4.84
CA LEU A 115 11.12 -5.92 4.46
C LEU A 115 10.36 -7.07 5.10
N ALA A 116 9.96 -6.96 6.37
CA ALA A 116 9.15 -7.96 7.06
C ALA A 116 7.81 -8.19 6.34
N ALA A 117 7.12 -7.12 5.93
CA ALA A 117 5.88 -7.22 5.16
C ALA A 117 6.09 -7.87 3.78
N LEU A 118 7.20 -7.57 3.10
CA LEU A 118 7.51 -8.15 1.77
C LEU A 118 7.90 -9.63 1.85
N ILE A 119 8.57 -10.07 2.91
CA ILE A 119 8.99 -11.48 3.07
C ILE A 119 7.93 -12.37 3.70
N ASP A 120 6.86 -11.81 4.26
CA ASP A 120 5.72 -12.58 4.77
C ASP A 120 5.19 -13.51 3.65
N PRO A 121 5.11 -14.84 3.88
CA PRO A 121 4.62 -15.78 2.88
C PRO A 121 3.22 -15.47 2.35
N ARG A 122 2.39 -14.76 3.14
CA ARG A 122 1.05 -14.32 2.73
C ARG A 122 1.09 -13.23 1.65
N THR A 123 2.14 -12.41 1.63
CA THR A 123 2.37 -11.43 0.56
C THR A 123 2.68 -12.17 -0.74
N ARG A 124 1.72 -12.10 -1.67
CA ARG A 124 1.78 -12.77 -2.98
C ARG A 124 1.89 -11.77 -4.13
N ILE A 125 1.53 -10.51 -3.90
CA ILE A 125 1.60 -9.43 -4.89
C ILE A 125 2.24 -8.20 -4.25
N VAL A 126 3.17 -7.59 -4.97
CA VAL A 126 3.69 -6.26 -4.67
C VAL A 126 3.29 -5.34 -5.81
N THR A 127 2.49 -4.32 -5.49
CA THR A 127 2.00 -3.33 -6.47
C THR A 127 2.74 -2.01 -6.32
N LEU A 128 2.87 -1.22 -7.39
CA LEU A 128 3.62 0.04 -7.36
C LEU A 128 2.88 1.19 -8.04
N THR A 129 2.75 2.34 -7.37
CA THR A 129 2.44 3.63 -8.01
C THR A 129 3.43 4.71 -7.58
N ILE A 130 4.70 4.48 -7.90
CA ILE A 130 5.84 5.29 -7.42
C ILE A 130 6.20 6.48 -8.33
N THR A 131 5.44 6.71 -9.41
CA THR A 131 5.75 7.63 -10.53
C THR A 131 6.97 7.22 -11.34
N GLU A 132 7.10 7.78 -12.54
CA GLU A 132 8.16 7.48 -13.51
C GLU A 132 9.57 7.74 -12.96
N LYS A 133 9.72 8.78 -12.13
CA LYS A 133 11.02 9.20 -11.59
C LYS A 133 11.61 8.18 -10.62
N ALA A 134 10.77 7.48 -9.85
CA ALA A 134 11.24 6.53 -8.83
C ALA A 134 11.72 5.20 -9.42
N TYR A 135 11.59 4.99 -10.73
CA TYR A 135 12.26 3.91 -11.45
C TYR A 135 13.74 4.20 -11.73
N LEU A 136 14.23 5.40 -11.39
CA LEU A 136 15.66 5.76 -11.40
C LEU A 136 16.35 5.40 -12.71
N ARG A 137 15.75 5.81 -13.84
CA ARG A 137 16.24 5.47 -15.17
C ARG A 137 17.21 6.54 -15.69
N ALA A 138 18.31 6.09 -16.27
CA ALA A 138 19.24 6.94 -17.02
C ALA A 138 18.64 7.34 -18.38
N ALA A 139 19.31 8.25 -19.09
CA ALA A 139 18.85 8.77 -20.39
C ALA A 139 18.72 7.68 -21.48
N ASP A 140 19.47 6.58 -21.35
CA ASP A 140 19.39 5.42 -22.24
C ASP A 140 18.24 4.45 -21.87
N GLY A 141 17.50 4.75 -20.81
CA GLY A 141 16.38 3.96 -20.32
C GLY A 141 16.77 2.76 -19.46
N ARG A 142 18.06 2.56 -19.16
CA ARG A 142 18.51 1.56 -18.18
C ARG A 142 18.41 2.14 -16.77
N LEU A 143 18.67 1.30 -15.77
CA LEU A 143 18.82 1.76 -14.39
C LEU A 143 20.01 2.73 -14.32
N ASP A 144 19.84 3.87 -13.68
CA ASP A 144 20.93 4.78 -13.33
C ASP A 144 21.70 4.22 -12.13
N GLU A 145 22.70 3.40 -12.42
CA GLU A 145 23.58 2.79 -11.41
C GLU A 145 24.42 3.83 -10.64
N THR A 146 24.50 5.07 -11.14
CA THR A 146 25.22 6.16 -10.46
C THR A 146 24.33 6.97 -9.52
N HIS A 147 23.02 6.73 -9.54
CA HIS A 147 22.09 7.42 -8.65
C HIS A 147 22.46 7.15 -7.17
N PRO A 148 22.57 8.18 -6.30
CA PRO A 148 23.04 8.01 -4.93
C PRO A 148 22.28 6.95 -4.12
N ASP A 149 20.96 6.85 -4.31
CA ASP A 149 20.17 5.83 -3.61
C ASP A 149 20.37 4.41 -4.17
N ILE A 150 20.70 4.25 -5.45
CA ILE A 150 21.08 2.93 -6.00
C ILE A 150 22.44 2.50 -5.45
N VAL A 151 23.41 3.43 -5.41
CA VAL A 151 24.71 3.19 -4.77
C VAL A 151 24.54 2.84 -3.28
N HIS A 152 23.65 3.54 -2.57
CA HIS A 152 23.33 3.21 -1.17
C HIS A 152 22.76 1.80 -1.04
N ASP A 153 21.77 1.43 -1.86
CA ASP A 153 21.11 0.12 -1.78
C ASP A 153 22.07 -1.03 -2.07
N LEU A 154 22.97 -0.86 -3.05
CA LEU A 154 24.01 -1.85 -3.35
C LEU A 154 25.00 -2.05 -2.20
N ALA A 155 25.36 -0.96 -1.51
CA ALA A 155 26.26 -1.02 -0.35
C ALA A 155 25.57 -1.52 0.93
N ASN A 156 24.25 -1.36 1.04
CA ASN A 156 23.48 -1.63 2.26
C ASN A 156 22.20 -2.44 1.97
N PRO A 157 22.30 -3.67 1.41
CA PRO A 157 21.14 -4.44 0.97
C PRO A 157 20.14 -4.73 2.09
N GLY A 158 20.59 -4.82 3.35
CA GLY A 158 19.72 -5.02 4.51
C GLY A 158 18.92 -3.79 4.95
N SER A 159 19.21 -2.61 4.42
CA SER A 159 18.53 -1.33 4.72
C SER A 159 18.36 -0.47 3.46
N PRO A 160 17.60 -0.95 2.46
CA PRO A 160 17.42 -0.25 1.20
C PRO A 160 16.53 0.99 1.34
N ARG A 161 16.59 1.86 0.33
CA ARG A 161 15.84 3.11 0.21
C ARG A 161 14.96 3.12 -1.04
N THR A 162 15.35 2.43 -2.10
CA THR A 162 14.62 2.43 -3.36
C THR A 162 13.66 1.25 -3.45
N ALA A 163 12.64 1.37 -4.31
CA ALA A 163 11.77 0.24 -4.63
C ALA A 163 12.57 -0.97 -5.14
N HIS A 164 13.62 -0.75 -5.93
CA HIS A 164 14.50 -1.81 -6.42
C HIS A 164 15.21 -2.54 -5.27
N GLY A 165 15.80 -1.80 -4.33
CA GLY A 165 16.47 -2.38 -3.16
C GLY A 165 15.51 -3.21 -2.31
N PHE A 166 14.32 -2.68 -1.99
CA PHE A 166 13.30 -3.42 -1.25
C PHE A 166 12.86 -4.70 -1.97
N LEU A 167 12.56 -4.62 -3.26
CA LEU A 167 12.11 -5.77 -4.05
C LEU A 167 13.20 -6.84 -4.16
N THR A 168 14.43 -6.43 -4.49
CA THR A 168 15.55 -7.37 -4.70
C THR A 168 15.97 -8.04 -3.38
N GLU A 169 16.09 -7.29 -2.29
CA GLU A 169 16.41 -7.84 -0.98
C GLU A 169 15.31 -8.79 -0.48
N ALA A 170 14.04 -8.41 -0.61
CA ALA A 170 12.94 -9.27 -0.20
C ALA A 170 12.91 -10.58 -1.00
N LEU A 171 13.08 -10.51 -2.32
CA LEU A 171 13.15 -11.71 -3.17
C LEU A 171 14.36 -12.58 -2.83
N ALA A 172 15.51 -11.99 -2.50
CA ALA A 172 16.69 -12.73 -2.06
C ALA A 172 16.43 -13.47 -0.73
N ARG A 173 15.81 -12.80 0.25
CA ARG A 173 15.43 -13.42 1.54
C ARG A 173 14.41 -14.53 1.37
N ARG A 174 13.36 -14.31 0.57
CA ARG A 174 12.35 -15.34 0.27
C ARG A 174 12.98 -16.56 -0.38
N ARG A 175 13.87 -16.35 -1.36
CA ARG A 175 14.61 -17.44 -2.01
C ARG A 175 15.47 -18.23 -1.02
N ALA A 176 16.21 -17.54 -0.14
CA ALA A 176 17.04 -18.19 0.87
C ALA A 176 16.20 -19.00 1.89
N ALA A 177 14.99 -18.54 2.19
CA ALA A 177 14.05 -19.21 3.09
C ALA A 177 13.18 -20.30 2.41
N GLY A 178 13.28 -20.48 1.09
CA GLY A 178 12.42 -21.40 0.34
C GLY A 178 10.98 -20.91 0.15
N THR A 179 10.69 -19.63 0.41
CA THR A 179 9.38 -19.02 0.19
C THR A 179 9.22 -18.67 -1.31
N PRO A 180 8.09 -19.01 -1.96
CA PRO A 180 7.83 -18.64 -3.34
C PRO A 180 7.92 -17.12 -3.59
N PRO A 181 8.33 -16.68 -4.79
CA PRO A 181 8.35 -15.25 -5.11
C PRO A 181 6.93 -14.66 -5.14
N PHE A 182 6.81 -13.35 -4.95
CA PHE A 182 5.60 -12.60 -5.23
C PHE A 182 5.60 -12.08 -6.68
N THR A 183 4.42 -11.76 -7.20
CA THR A 183 4.29 -11.01 -8.46
C THR A 183 4.60 -9.54 -8.20
N VAL A 184 5.39 -8.91 -9.08
CA VAL A 184 5.57 -7.46 -9.12
C VAL A 184 4.64 -6.90 -10.19
N LEU A 185 3.67 -6.07 -9.78
CA LEU A 185 2.64 -5.49 -10.64
C LEU A 185 2.76 -3.96 -10.63
N CYS A 186 3.31 -3.41 -11.71
CA CYS A 186 3.41 -1.96 -11.94
C CYS A 186 2.13 -1.40 -12.56
#